data_AF-A0A0D6ARF2-F1
#
_entry.id   AF-A0A0D6ARF2-F1
#
_cell.length_a   1.000
_cell.length_b   1.000
_cell.length_c   1.000
_cell.angle_alpha   90.00
_cell.angle_beta   90.00
_cell.angle_gamma   90.00
#
_symmetry.space_group_name_H-M   'P 1'
#
loop_
_entity.id
_entity.type
_entity.pdbx_description
1 polymer ?
#
loop_
_entity_poly.entity_id
_entity_poly.type
_entity_poly.pdbx_seq_one_letter_code
_entity_poly.pdbx_strand_id
1 'polypeptide(L)'
;MKTSTILLTGTLLSISLISATPVLAQSQKITCVRNQNIINCPGYGSFRYRDNDNKGNNNNNNNNNYSRFDGEINNTYVQVLGRNANSDELRNYSQKMNNQNWSLNQVRRDIASNDQEFNKIINRMYQEYLGRNIDSARFQYFQNLVVNGENIDFVRNAIANSPEARSRNNYDNINNSRVEEKINSIYLQVLGRNANSSELKNYTQKVDNQNWSFEQVRNDIARNSETNQAITSIYQEILGRNIDPAGLQYFQNLIVNGRNIDYVRNAVANSPEAVNRRNNNSSNNTRVEDKINNIYIQVLGRNADSNDLKNYTQKINDQNWSLVQVRREVASKPELNQAINKIYQEFLGRNADERGSEYFQNLVMNGQSIEFVRNSIYNSPEARNRR
;
A
#
# COMPACT_ATOMS: atom_id res chain seq x y z
N MET A 1 -17.94 -15.70 58.30
CA MET A 1 -18.86 -14.91 59.13
C MET A 1 -18.93 -13.51 58.56
N LYS A 2 -20.12 -13.12 58.09
CA LYS A 2 -20.49 -11.74 57.75
C LYS A 2 -20.61 -10.96 59.05
N THR A 3 -20.08 -9.76 59.11
CA THR A 3 -20.57 -8.73 60.04
C THR A 3 -20.54 -7.37 59.36
N SER A 4 -21.73 -6.97 58.96
CA SER A 4 -22.12 -5.61 58.63
C SER A 4 -22.07 -4.74 59.89
N THR A 5 -21.68 -3.48 59.73
CA THR A 5 -22.09 -2.41 60.65
C THR A 5 -22.45 -1.18 59.83
N ILE A 6 -23.73 -0.83 59.85
CA ILE A 6 -24.32 0.43 59.41
C ILE A 6 -24.68 1.19 60.69
N LEU A 7 -24.46 2.51 60.70
CA LEU A 7 -25.33 3.60 61.22
C LEU A 7 -24.44 4.86 61.39
N LEU A 8 -24.58 5.92 60.58
CA LEU A 8 -25.60 7.00 60.54
C LEU A 8 -25.13 8.27 61.27
N THR A 9 -24.77 9.31 60.52
CA THR A 9 -24.88 10.76 60.84
C THR A 9 -24.63 11.49 59.50
N GLY A 10 -25.53 12.30 58.92
CA GLY A 10 -26.02 13.56 59.46
C GLY A 10 -25.33 14.73 58.73
N THR A 11 -25.97 15.20 57.64
CA THR A 11 -25.91 16.55 57.02
C THR A 11 -24.81 17.55 57.41
N LEU A 12 -24.08 18.09 56.41
CA LEU A 12 -24.22 19.50 55.96
C LEU A 12 -23.31 19.79 54.75
N LEU A 13 -23.94 20.28 53.68
CA LEU A 13 -23.35 20.72 52.44
C LEU A 13 -22.83 22.15 52.62
N SER A 14 -21.51 22.35 52.72
CA SER A 14 -20.87 23.66 52.61
C SER A 14 -20.27 23.81 51.22
N ILE A 15 -21.02 24.44 50.32
CA ILE A 15 -20.53 24.88 49.01
C ILE A 15 -19.67 26.13 49.24
N SER A 16 -18.35 25.98 49.10
CA SER A 16 -17.45 27.12 48.94
C SER A 16 -17.39 27.49 47.46
N LEU A 17 -18.01 28.60 47.09
CA LEU A 17 -17.79 29.27 45.81
C LEU A 17 -16.32 29.71 45.72
N ILE A 18 -15.56 29.13 44.80
CA ILE A 18 -14.38 29.77 44.22
C ILE A 18 -14.75 30.11 42.79
N SER A 19 -14.89 31.41 42.54
CA SER A 19 -15.13 32.00 41.24
C SER A 19 -13.99 31.63 40.28
N ALA A 20 -14.24 30.65 39.41
CA ALA A 20 -13.45 30.50 38.19
C ALA A 20 -13.86 31.64 37.26
N THR A 21 -13.03 32.68 37.21
CA THR A 21 -13.09 33.71 36.17
C THR A 21 -13.13 33.04 34.79
N PRO A 22 -14.09 33.36 33.90
CA PRO A 22 -13.99 32.92 32.52
C PRO A 22 -12.74 33.55 31.90
N VAL A 23 -11.91 32.69 31.29
CA VAL A 23 -10.77 33.09 30.47
C VAL A 23 -11.26 34.11 29.44
N LEU A 24 -10.65 35.29 29.46
CA LEU A 24 -10.85 36.35 28.46
C LEU A 24 -10.79 35.74 27.06
N ALA A 25 -11.83 35.95 26.27
CA ALA A 25 -11.86 35.58 24.85
C ALA A 25 -10.64 36.20 24.16
N GLN A 26 -9.67 35.35 23.84
CA GLN A 26 -8.47 35.75 23.12
C GLN A 26 -8.91 36.17 21.71
N SER A 27 -8.74 37.44 21.34
CA SER A 27 -8.99 37.90 19.98
C SER A 27 -8.02 37.19 19.04
N GLN A 28 -8.45 36.12 18.37
CA GLN A 28 -7.65 35.48 17.33
C GLN A 28 -7.54 36.45 16.15
N LYS A 29 -6.31 36.75 15.74
CA LYS A 29 -6.05 37.48 14.49
C LYS A 29 -6.37 36.54 13.33
N ILE A 30 -7.36 36.90 12.51
CA ILE A 30 -7.70 36.18 11.29
C ILE A 30 -6.84 36.74 10.17
N THR A 31 -6.07 35.88 9.50
CA THR A 31 -5.27 36.26 8.32
C THR A 31 -6.14 36.11 7.07
N CYS A 32 -6.45 37.23 6.42
CA CYS A 32 -7.20 37.25 5.16
C CYS A 32 -6.29 37.61 3.99
N VAL A 33 -6.60 37.07 2.81
CA VAL A 33 -5.87 37.32 1.56
C VAL A 33 -6.64 38.36 0.73
N ARG A 34 -6.00 39.49 0.42
CA ARG A 34 -6.58 40.52 -0.48
C ARG A 34 -6.17 40.23 -1.92
N ASN A 35 -7.16 40.14 -2.80
CA ASN A 35 -6.97 40.06 -4.24
C ASN A 35 -7.90 41.05 -4.94
N GLN A 36 -7.33 42.11 -5.51
CA GLN A 36 -8.08 43.24 -6.08
C GLN A 36 -9.12 43.77 -5.08
N ASN A 37 -10.39 43.86 -5.48
CA ASN A 37 -11.51 44.32 -4.67
C ASN A 37 -12.11 43.24 -3.75
N ILE A 38 -11.44 42.09 -3.55
CA ILE A 38 -11.93 40.98 -2.73
C ILE A 38 -10.95 40.65 -1.60
N ILE A 39 -11.43 40.59 -0.37
CA ILE A 39 -10.71 40.07 0.80
C ILE A 39 -11.27 38.69 1.12
N ASN A 40 -10.44 37.66 1.10
CA ASN A 40 -10.84 36.29 1.37
C ASN A 40 -10.28 35.81 2.70
N CYS A 41 -11.15 35.50 3.66
CA CYS A 41 -10.79 35.06 4.99
C CYS A 41 -11.12 33.55 5.14
N PRO A 42 -10.11 32.67 5.28
CA PRO A 42 -10.35 31.23 5.45
C PRO A 42 -11.28 30.95 6.64
N GLY A 43 -12.40 30.26 6.39
CA GLY A 43 -13.42 29.96 7.40
C GLY A 43 -14.45 31.07 7.66
N TYR A 44 -14.30 32.25 7.04
CA TYR A 44 -15.18 33.42 7.25
C TYR A 44 -15.72 34.02 5.94
N GLY A 45 -15.28 33.52 4.79
CA GLY A 45 -15.83 33.87 3.48
C GLY A 45 -15.07 34.99 2.74
N SER A 46 -15.67 35.47 1.65
CA SER A 46 -15.10 36.46 0.74
C SER A 46 -15.88 37.77 0.75
N PHE A 47 -15.19 38.88 0.99
CA PHE A 47 -15.76 40.22 1.13
C PHE A 47 -15.32 41.10 -0.04
N ARG A 48 -16.26 41.71 -0.77
CA ARG A 48 -15.91 42.74 -1.75
C ARG A 48 -15.82 44.11 -1.08
N TYR A 49 -14.75 44.85 -1.32
CA TYR A 49 -14.59 46.23 -0.86
C TYR A 49 -14.33 47.15 -2.06
N ARG A 50 -14.80 48.40 -2.00
CA ARG A 50 -14.65 49.36 -3.09
C ARG A 50 -13.52 50.34 -2.73
N ASP A 51 -12.48 50.41 -3.55
CA ASP A 51 -11.46 51.46 -3.41
C ASP A 51 -12.12 52.81 -3.78
N ASN A 52 -12.20 53.72 -2.81
CA ASN A 52 -12.75 55.06 -3.00
C ASN A 52 -11.73 55.99 -3.69
N ASP A 53 -11.28 55.63 -4.90
CA ASP A 53 -10.56 56.56 -5.77
C ASP A 53 -11.56 57.32 -6.63
N ASN A 54 -12.23 58.28 -6.01
CA ASN A 54 -13.18 59.16 -6.67
C ASN A 54 -12.42 60.30 -7.40
N LYS A 55 -12.11 60.10 -8.69
CA LYS A 55 -11.90 61.21 -9.64
C LYS A 55 -12.90 61.10 -10.79
N GLY A 56 -13.99 61.85 -10.61
CA GLY A 56 -14.80 62.52 -11.62
C GLY A 56 -15.08 61.80 -12.94
N ASN A 57 -16.34 61.39 -13.14
CA ASN A 57 -17.12 62.03 -14.19
C ASN A 57 -18.62 61.93 -13.93
N ASN A 58 -19.26 63.10 -13.83
CA ASN A 58 -20.71 63.27 -13.82
C ASN A 58 -21.28 62.82 -15.17
N ASN A 59 -22.24 61.91 -15.15
CA ASN A 59 -23.50 62.00 -15.91
C ASN A 59 -24.32 60.72 -15.71
N ASN A 60 -25.35 60.81 -14.86
CA ASN A 60 -26.71 60.36 -15.16
C ASN A 60 -27.62 60.63 -13.95
N ASN A 61 -28.43 61.67 -14.07
CA ASN A 61 -29.62 61.89 -13.28
C ASN A 61 -30.62 60.77 -13.61
N ASN A 62 -30.74 59.79 -12.71
CA ASN A 62 -31.97 59.06 -12.41
C ASN A 62 -31.80 58.33 -11.06
N ASN A 63 -32.08 59.06 -9.97
CA ASN A 63 -32.48 58.61 -8.63
C ASN A 63 -32.00 57.22 -8.15
N ASN A 64 -30.71 57.11 -7.84
CA ASN A 64 -30.12 55.99 -7.10
C ASN A 64 -30.27 56.18 -5.58
N ASN A 65 -31.48 55.95 -5.05
CA ASN A 65 -31.69 55.78 -3.59
C ASN A 65 -31.58 54.31 -3.14
N TYR A 66 -31.23 53.38 -4.05
CA TYR A 66 -31.17 51.95 -3.77
C TYR A 66 -29.88 51.50 -3.07
N SER A 67 -28.80 52.29 -3.15
CA SER A 67 -27.48 51.93 -2.62
C SER A 67 -27.35 52.04 -1.08
N ARG A 68 -28.33 52.62 -0.37
CA ARG A 68 -28.18 52.94 1.05
C ARG A 68 -28.12 51.71 1.95
N PHE A 69 -28.86 50.66 1.62
CA PHE A 69 -29.05 49.47 2.48
C PHE A 69 -28.35 48.22 1.95
N ASP A 70 -27.64 48.32 0.82
CA ASP A 70 -27.08 47.16 0.12
C ASP A 70 -26.10 46.38 1.01
N GLY A 71 -25.30 47.07 1.82
CA GLY A 71 -24.36 46.45 2.74
C GLY A 71 -25.05 45.63 3.82
N GLU A 72 -26.07 46.20 4.45
CA GLU A 72 -26.84 45.56 5.53
C GLU A 72 -27.72 44.42 5.02
N ILE A 73 -28.32 44.57 3.83
CA ILE A 73 -29.08 43.51 3.16
C ILE A 73 -28.12 42.36 2.79
N ASN A 74 -26.98 42.65 2.18
CA ASN A 74 -25.99 41.63 1.85
C ASN A 74 -25.48 40.89 3.08
N ASN A 75 -25.20 41.62 4.17
CA ASN A 75 -24.82 41.01 5.44
C ASN A 75 -25.94 40.11 6.01
N THR A 76 -27.21 40.49 5.84
CA THR A 76 -28.35 39.65 6.24
C THR A 76 -28.40 38.35 5.42
N TYR A 77 -28.14 38.42 4.11
CA TYR A 77 -28.03 37.24 3.25
C TYR A 77 -26.89 36.30 3.67
N VAL A 78 -25.72 36.86 4.00
CA VAL A 78 -24.59 36.07 4.51
C VAL A 78 -24.97 35.41 5.83
N GLN A 79 -25.64 36.12 6.74
CA GLN A 79 -26.05 35.57 8.03
C GLN A 79 -27.14 34.50 7.92
N VAL A 80 -28.08 34.61 6.98
CA VAL A 80 -29.23 33.70 6.88
C VAL A 80 -28.95 32.51 5.93
N LEU A 81 -28.26 32.76 4.82
CA LEU A 81 -28.02 31.77 3.76
C LEU A 81 -26.53 31.41 3.56
N GLY A 82 -25.60 32.17 4.15
CA GLY A 82 -24.17 31.91 4.00
C GLY A 82 -23.59 32.33 2.65
N ARG A 83 -24.31 33.19 1.91
CA ARG A 83 -23.88 33.74 0.61
C ARG A 83 -24.19 35.22 0.49
N ASN A 84 -23.54 35.89 -0.45
CA ASN A 84 -23.88 37.26 -0.82
C ASN A 84 -25.23 37.31 -1.58
N ALA A 85 -25.93 38.43 -1.44
CA ALA A 85 -27.12 38.75 -2.23
C ALA A 85 -26.74 39.07 -3.68
N ASN A 86 -27.58 38.70 -4.63
CA ASN A 86 -27.46 39.12 -6.02
C ASN A 86 -28.09 40.51 -6.25
N SER A 87 -27.91 41.08 -7.45
CA SER A 87 -28.38 42.44 -7.76
C SER A 87 -29.90 42.61 -7.68
N ASP A 88 -30.66 41.58 -8.02
CA ASP A 88 -32.13 41.63 -8.00
C ASP A 88 -32.66 41.52 -6.57
N GLU A 89 -32.04 40.66 -5.75
CA GLU A 89 -32.31 40.52 -4.32
C GLU A 89 -32.05 41.82 -3.56
N LEU A 90 -30.88 42.45 -3.80
CA LEU A 90 -30.54 43.75 -3.24
C LEU A 90 -31.57 44.81 -3.64
N ARG A 91 -31.90 44.88 -4.93
CA ARG A 91 -32.89 45.85 -5.44
C ARG A 91 -34.27 45.65 -4.81
N ASN A 92 -34.75 44.42 -4.71
CA ASN A 92 -36.06 44.10 -4.15
C ASN A 92 -36.16 44.54 -2.68
N TYR A 93 -35.20 44.16 -1.83
CA TYR A 93 -35.24 44.55 -0.43
C TYR A 93 -34.96 46.03 -0.22
N SER A 94 -34.07 46.66 -0.99
CA SER A 94 -33.87 48.12 -0.95
C SER A 94 -35.15 48.88 -1.32
N GLN A 95 -35.99 48.36 -2.24
CA GLN A 95 -37.31 48.91 -2.54
C GLN A 95 -38.29 48.74 -1.37
N LYS A 96 -38.38 47.54 -0.77
CA LYS A 96 -39.25 47.28 0.40
C LYS A 96 -38.86 48.18 1.59
N MET A 97 -37.57 48.36 1.84
CA MET A 97 -37.10 49.22 2.94
C MET A 97 -37.39 50.70 2.70
N ASN A 98 -37.17 51.21 1.47
CA ASN A 98 -37.43 52.62 1.14
C ASN A 98 -38.93 52.96 1.08
N ASN A 99 -39.74 52.11 0.46
CA ASN A 99 -41.12 52.45 0.09
C ASN A 99 -42.17 51.88 1.04
N GLN A 100 -41.83 50.79 1.75
CA GLN A 100 -42.74 50.09 2.66
C GLN A 100 -42.24 50.11 4.10
N ASN A 101 -41.19 50.88 4.39
CA ASN A 101 -40.59 51.05 5.72
C ASN A 101 -40.19 49.72 6.39
N TRP A 102 -39.73 48.75 5.60
CA TRP A 102 -39.23 47.48 6.14
C TRP A 102 -37.95 47.70 6.96
N SER A 103 -37.86 46.97 8.08
CA SER A 103 -36.66 46.83 8.91
C SER A 103 -35.80 45.66 8.43
N LEU A 104 -34.51 45.65 8.78
CA LEU A 104 -33.62 44.51 8.53
C LEU A 104 -34.11 43.22 9.19
N ASN A 105 -34.80 43.31 10.33
CA ASN A 105 -35.44 42.16 10.97
C ASN A 105 -36.60 41.60 10.12
N GLN A 106 -37.34 42.43 9.39
CA GLN A 106 -38.33 41.96 8.42
C GLN A 106 -37.67 41.31 7.21
N VAL A 107 -36.56 41.86 6.70
CA VAL A 107 -35.77 41.25 5.62
C VAL A 107 -35.25 39.86 6.05
N ARG A 108 -34.62 39.77 7.22
CA ARG A 108 -34.15 38.50 7.81
C ARG A 108 -35.28 37.48 7.94
N ARG A 109 -36.44 37.89 8.45
CA ARG A 109 -37.61 37.02 8.57
C ARG A 109 -38.08 36.51 7.21
N ASP A 110 -38.17 37.39 6.21
CA ASP A 110 -38.63 37.03 4.87
C ASP A 110 -37.70 35.98 4.24
N ILE A 111 -36.39 36.19 4.32
CA ILE A 111 -35.39 35.23 3.80
C ILE A 111 -35.47 33.90 4.56
N ALA A 112 -35.54 33.90 5.90
CA ALA A 112 -35.58 32.66 6.67
C ALA A 112 -36.92 31.89 6.56
N SER A 113 -38.02 32.58 6.23
CA SER A 113 -39.38 32.02 6.28
C SER A 113 -39.95 31.67 4.91
N ASN A 114 -39.67 32.49 3.90
CA ASN A 114 -40.31 32.42 2.60
C ASN A 114 -39.33 32.01 1.49
N ASP A 115 -38.02 31.96 1.76
CA ASP A 115 -37.03 31.50 0.79
C ASP A 115 -36.85 29.98 0.83
N GLN A 116 -37.16 29.31 -0.30
CA GLN A 116 -36.95 27.86 -0.43
C GLN A 116 -35.47 27.48 -0.30
N GLU A 117 -34.54 28.40 -0.56
CA GLU A 117 -33.11 28.18 -0.41
C GLU A 117 -32.73 27.89 1.03
N PHE A 118 -33.33 28.60 2.00
CA PHE A 118 -33.09 28.35 3.42
C PHE A 118 -33.43 26.90 3.79
N ASN A 119 -34.59 26.41 3.34
CA ASN A 119 -35.01 25.02 3.56
C ASN A 119 -34.00 24.01 2.99
N LYS A 120 -33.52 24.27 1.76
CA LYS A 120 -32.54 23.41 1.09
C LYS A 120 -31.21 23.39 1.82
N ILE A 121 -30.74 24.55 2.32
CA ILE A 121 -29.50 24.67 3.07
C ILE A 121 -29.56 23.85 4.36
N ILE A 122 -30.62 24.03 5.15
CA ILE A 122 -30.78 23.31 6.42
C ILE A 122 -30.92 21.80 6.18
N ASN A 123 -31.71 21.39 5.18
CA ASN A 123 -31.85 19.98 4.85
C ASN A 123 -30.53 19.36 4.37
N ARG A 124 -29.72 20.10 3.60
CA ARG A 124 -28.38 19.65 3.18
C ARG A 124 -27.46 19.43 4.37
N MET A 125 -27.45 20.32 5.36
CA MET A 125 -26.67 20.13 6.59
C MET A 125 -27.11 18.86 7.33
N TYR A 126 -28.41 18.59 7.40
CA TYR A 126 -28.93 17.36 8.00
C TYR A 126 -28.50 16.10 7.25
N GLN A 127 -28.55 16.13 5.92
CA GLN A 127 -28.06 15.03 5.10
C GLN A 127 -26.54 14.85 5.26
N GLU A 128 -25.78 15.93 5.37
CA GLU A 128 -24.32 15.89 5.50
C GLU A 128 -23.88 15.32 6.86
N TYR A 129 -24.40 15.85 7.96
CA TYR A 129 -23.94 15.49 9.31
C TYR A 129 -24.71 14.31 9.93
N LEU A 130 -25.94 14.07 9.50
CA LEU A 130 -26.83 13.07 10.11
C LEU A 130 -27.38 12.07 9.09
N GLY A 131 -27.14 12.27 7.78
CA GLY A 131 -27.56 11.40 6.66
C GLY A 131 -29.03 11.04 6.66
N ARG A 132 -29.87 12.01 7.05
CA ARG A 132 -31.32 11.96 6.88
C ARG A 132 -31.84 13.34 6.54
N ASN A 133 -33.07 13.39 6.04
CA ASN A 133 -33.76 14.67 5.85
C ASN A 133 -34.17 15.26 7.21
N ILE A 134 -34.23 16.59 7.26
CA ILE A 134 -34.75 17.30 8.43
C ILE A 134 -36.28 17.15 8.50
N ASP A 135 -36.81 16.93 9.69
CA ASP A 135 -38.25 16.96 9.95
C ASP A 135 -38.77 18.38 10.22
N SER A 136 -40.08 18.55 10.07
CA SER A 136 -40.73 19.87 10.17
C SER A 136 -40.53 20.57 11.51
N ALA A 137 -40.49 19.82 12.62
CA ALA A 137 -40.32 20.40 13.96
C ALA A 137 -38.89 20.92 14.18
N ARG A 138 -37.89 20.12 13.81
CA ARG A 138 -36.48 20.54 13.86
C ARG A 138 -36.20 21.68 12.89
N PHE A 139 -36.83 21.66 11.72
CA PHE A 139 -36.73 22.76 10.76
C PHE A 139 -37.26 24.08 11.33
N GLN A 140 -38.45 24.06 11.93
CA GLN A 140 -39.02 25.25 12.61
C GLN A 140 -38.13 25.75 13.75
N TYR A 141 -37.48 24.86 14.50
CA TYR A 141 -36.54 25.23 15.54
C TYR A 141 -35.37 26.07 14.99
N PHE A 142 -34.69 25.61 13.93
CA PHE A 142 -33.59 26.37 13.33
C PHE A 142 -34.05 27.63 12.61
N GLN A 143 -35.22 27.59 11.96
CA GLN A 143 -35.84 28.75 11.37
C GLN A 143 -36.05 29.86 12.42
N ASN A 144 -36.59 29.52 13.59
CA ASN A 144 -36.81 30.48 14.67
C ASN A 144 -35.50 31.06 15.21
N LEU A 145 -34.46 30.26 15.36
CA LEU A 145 -33.14 30.75 15.78
C LEU A 145 -32.60 31.80 14.80
N VAL A 146 -32.66 31.50 13.51
CA VAL A 146 -32.20 32.42 12.46
C VAL A 146 -33.11 33.64 12.34
N VAL A 147 -34.42 33.51 12.51
CA VAL A 147 -35.34 34.66 12.60
C VAL A 147 -34.97 35.59 13.76
N ASN A 148 -34.52 35.04 14.89
CA ASN A 148 -34.20 35.77 16.11
C ASN A 148 -32.76 36.32 16.17
N GLY A 149 -31.97 36.16 15.11
CA GLY A 149 -30.66 36.80 15.00
C GLY A 149 -29.48 35.84 14.81
N GLU A 150 -29.67 34.53 15.02
CA GLU A 150 -28.59 33.56 14.84
C GLU A 150 -28.14 33.46 13.37
N ASN A 151 -26.87 33.10 13.18
CA ASN A 151 -26.28 32.91 11.86
C ASN A 151 -26.44 31.44 11.41
N ILE A 152 -26.57 31.20 10.11
CA ILE A 152 -26.51 29.88 9.49
C ILE A 152 -25.26 29.08 9.89
N ASP A 153 -24.14 29.74 10.19
CA ASP A 153 -22.92 29.10 10.69
C ASP A 153 -23.11 28.53 12.11
N PHE A 154 -23.87 29.21 12.97
CA PHE A 154 -24.26 28.70 14.28
C PHE A 154 -25.11 27.43 14.12
N VAL A 155 -26.08 27.47 13.20
CA VAL A 155 -26.93 26.31 12.90
C VAL A 155 -26.10 25.12 12.41
N ARG A 156 -25.16 25.35 11.48
CA ARG A 156 -24.24 24.31 11.00
C ARG A 156 -23.47 23.69 12.15
N ASN A 157 -22.93 24.52 13.05
CA ASN A 157 -22.18 24.06 14.22
C ASN A 157 -23.06 23.23 15.18
N ALA A 158 -24.27 23.69 15.47
CA ALA A 158 -25.21 22.99 16.34
C ALA A 158 -25.58 21.60 15.81
N ILE A 159 -25.77 21.48 14.50
CA ILE A 159 -26.07 20.20 13.81
C ILE A 159 -24.83 19.28 13.87
N ALA A 160 -23.66 19.78 13.46
CA ALA A 160 -22.41 19.01 13.39
C ALA A 160 -21.96 18.49 14.76
N ASN A 161 -22.22 19.26 15.83
CA ASN A 161 -21.84 18.89 17.21
C ASN A 161 -22.98 18.25 18.01
N SER A 162 -24.11 17.94 17.38
CA SER A 162 -25.25 17.31 18.05
C SER A 162 -24.89 15.90 18.56
N PRO A 163 -25.55 15.42 19.64
CA PRO A 163 -25.37 14.05 20.11
C PRO A 163 -25.62 12.99 19.03
N GLU A 164 -26.56 13.26 18.13
CA GLU A 164 -26.91 12.38 17.01
C GLU A 164 -25.78 12.31 15.96
N ALA A 165 -25.22 13.46 15.56
CA ALA A 165 -24.07 13.50 14.65
C ALA A 165 -22.82 12.83 15.26
N ARG A 166 -22.56 13.02 16.55
CA ARG A 166 -21.47 12.34 17.28
C ARG A 166 -21.67 10.83 17.34
N SER A 167 -22.91 10.38 17.56
CA SER A 167 -23.25 8.96 17.60
C SER A 167 -23.09 8.30 16.23
N ARG A 168 -23.46 9.00 15.15
CA ARG A 168 -23.23 8.57 13.77
C ARG A 168 -21.75 8.43 13.45
N ASN A 169 -20.94 9.44 13.75
CA ASN A 169 -19.49 9.37 13.55
C ASN A 169 -18.86 8.18 14.28
N ASN A 170 -19.29 7.89 15.51
CA ASN A 170 -18.82 6.72 16.26
C ASN A 170 -19.26 5.41 15.61
N TYR A 171 -20.49 5.32 15.11
CA TYR A 171 -21.01 4.15 14.42
C TYR A 171 -20.25 3.88 13.12
N ASP A 172 -20.01 4.91 12.31
CA ASP A 172 -19.25 4.82 11.05
C ASP A 172 -17.81 4.38 11.32
N ASN A 173 -17.16 4.91 12.37
CA ASN A 173 -15.81 4.48 12.77
C ASN A 173 -15.75 2.99 13.18
N ILE A 174 -16.74 2.52 13.95
CA ILE A 174 -16.80 1.11 14.40
C ILE A 174 -17.06 0.18 13.20
N ASN A 175 -17.95 0.57 12.28
CA ASN A 175 -18.23 -0.23 11.09
C ASN A 175 -17.03 -0.31 10.15
N ASN A 176 -16.35 0.81 9.92
CA ASN A 176 -15.12 0.83 9.11
C ASN A 176 -14.07 -0.12 9.71
N SER A 177 -13.89 -0.12 11.03
CA SER A 177 -12.99 -1.07 11.71
C SER A 177 -13.35 -2.53 11.44
N ARG A 178 -14.65 -2.88 11.48
CA ARG A 178 -15.11 -4.26 11.21
C ARG A 178 -14.95 -4.67 9.75
N VAL A 179 -15.20 -3.74 8.82
CA VAL A 179 -15.01 -3.95 7.38
C VAL A 179 -13.53 -4.16 7.08
N GLU A 180 -12.65 -3.32 7.63
CA GLU A 180 -11.20 -3.44 7.51
C GLU A 180 -10.67 -4.76 8.07
N GLU A 181 -11.12 -5.18 9.26
CA GLU A 181 -10.78 -6.50 9.83
C GLU A 181 -11.18 -7.65 8.91
N LYS A 182 -12.38 -7.57 8.31
CA LYS A 182 -12.87 -8.59 7.39
C LYS A 182 -12.07 -8.62 6.08
N ILE A 183 -11.73 -7.46 5.52
CA ILE A 183 -10.86 -7.34 4.35
C ILE A 183 -9.48 -7.93 4.66
N ASN A 184 -8.90 -7.59 5.81
CA ASN A 184 -7.60 -8.12 6.23
C ASN A 184 -7.63 -9.65 6.37
N SER A 185 -8.71 -10.20 6.93
CA SER A 185 -8.91 -11.66 6.99
C SER A 185 -8.95 -12.31 5.61
N ILE A 186 -9.51 -11.66 4.59
CA ILE A 186 -9.52 -12.17 3.21
C ILE A 186 -8.09 -12.17 2.64
N TYR A 187 -7.33 -11.11 2.86
CA TYR A 187 -5.92 -11.04 2.46
C TYR A 187 -5.08 -12.16 3.08
N LEU A 188 -5.24 -12.43 4.38
CA LEU A 188 -4.56 -13.55 5.04
C LEU A 188 -4.98 -14.91 4.45
N GLN A 189 -6.27 -15.09 4.14
CA GLN A 189 -6.76 -16.33 3.56
C GLN A 189 -6.34 -16.56 2.10
N VAL A 190 -6.07 -15.50 1.33
CA VAL A 190 -5.70 -15.62 -0.09
C VAL A 190 -4.18 -15.60 -0.26
N LEU A 191 -3.52 -14.60 0.31
CA LEU A 191 -2.10 -14.29 0.12
C LEU A 191 -1.21 -14.60 1.33
N GLY A 192 -1.78 -14.93 2.50
CA GLY A 192 -0.99 -15.22 3.70
C GLY A 192 -0.35 -13.98 4.35
N ARG A 193 -0.76 -12.77 3.97
CA ARG A 193 -0.28 -11.50 4.54
C ARG A 193 -1.41 -10.58 4.94
N ASN A 194 -1.10 -9.58 5.76
CA ASN A 194 -2.04 -8.49 6.05
C ASN A 194 -2.16 -7.53 4.85
N ALA A 195 -3.34 -6.90 4.73
CA ALA A 195 -3.56 -5.79 3.83
C ALA A 195 -2.81 -4.54 4.33
N ASN A 196 -2.33 -3.70 3.43
CA ASN A 196 -1.79 -2.38 3.77
C ASN A 196 -2.90 -1.32 3.86
N SER A 197 -2.57 -0.13 4.38
CA SER A 197 -3.54 0.95 4.60
C SER A 197 -4.26 1.41 3.31
N SER A 198 -3.57 1.39 2.17
CA SER A 198 -4.16 1.78 0.88
C SER A 198 -5.12 0.72 0.36
N GLU A 199 -4.80 -0.56 0.54
CA GLU A 199 -5.65 -1.70 0.20
C GLU A 199 -6.91 -1.72 1.05
N LEU A 200 -6.77 -1.56 2.38
CA LEU A 200 -7.88 -1.46 3.31
C LEU A 200 -8.81 -0.32 2.95
N LYS A 201 -8.26 0.87 2.70
CA LYS A 201 -9.05 2.04 2.29
C LYS A 201 -9.79 1.80 0.98
N ASN A 202 -9.13 1.25 -0.03
CA ASN A 202 -9.74 0.99 -1.33
C ASN A 202 -10.91 0.01 -1.22
N TYR A 203 -10.71 -1.13 -0.56
CA TYR A 203 -11.78 -2.12 -0.42
C TYR A 203 -12.90 -1.68 0.52
N THR A 204 -12.60 -0.92 1.58
CA THR A 204 -13.62 -0.32 2.45
C THR A 204 -14.51 0.62 1.64
N GLN A 205 -13.93 1.49 0.80
CA GLN A 205 -14.70 2.34 -0.12
C GLN A 205 -15.56 1.55 -1.10
N LYS A 206 -15.07 0.41 -1.62
CA LYS A 206 -15.85 -0.46 -2.50
C LYS A 206 -17.03 -1.11 -1.75
N VAL A 207 -16.81 -1.58 -0.53
CA VAL A 207 -17.85 -2.21 0.29
C VAL A 207 -18.92 -1.17 0.67
N ASP A 208 -18.52 -0.01 1.19
CA ASP A 208 -19.45 0.97 1.75
C ASP A 208 -20.16 1.82 0.69
N ASN A 209 -19.44 2.26 -0.35
CA ASN A 209 -19.97 3.20 -1.33
C ASN A 209 -20.40 2.55 -2.64
N GLN A 210 -19.89 1.35 -2.95
CA GLN A 210 -20.18 0.63 -4.18
C GLN A 210 -20.93 -0.69 -3.96
N ASN A 211 -21.37 -0.96 -2.72
CA ASN A 211 -22.11 -2.15 -2.32
C ASN A 211 -21.41 -3.48 -2.70
N TRP A 212 -20.07 -3.51 -2.66
CA TRP A 212 -19.34 -4.75 -2.88
C TRP A 212 -19.58 -5.74 -1.73
N SER A 213 -19.84 -7.00 -2.07
CA SER A 213 -19.81 -8.10 -1.11
C SER A 213 -18.38 -8.52 -0.77
N PHE A 214 -18.18 -9.14 0.39
CA PHE A 214 -16.89 -9.73 0.75
C PHE A 214 -16.46 -10.87 -0.20
N GLU A 215 -17.42 -11.50 -0.88
CA GLU A 215 -17.12 -12.47 -1.94
C GLU A 215 -16.55 -11.78 -3.18
N GLN A 216 -17.08 -10.61 -3.55
CA GLN A 216 -16.50 -9.79 -4.63
C GLN A 216 -15.09 -9.30 -4.27
N VAL A 217 -14.86 -8.90 -3.02
CA VAL A 217 -13.52 -8.54 -2.52
C VAL A 217 -12.56 -9.74 -2.65
N ARG A 218 -12.97 -10.93 -2.20
CA ARG A 218 -12.17 -12.15 -2.35
C ARG A 218 -11.87 -12.44 -3.82
N ASN A 219 -12.87 -12.35 -4.69
CA ASN A 219 -12.75 -12.63 -6.11
C ASN A 219 -11.79 -11.68 -6.83
N ASP A 220 -11.79 -10.41 -6.44
CA ASP A 220 -10.89 -9.38 -6.97
C ASP A 220 -9.45 -9.64 -6.49
N ILE A 221 -9.23 -9.87 -5.19
CA ILE A 221 -7.90 -10.20 -4.65
C ILE A 221 -7.35 -11.47 -5.31
N ALA A 222 -8.17 -12.51 -5.46
CA ALA A 222 -7.76 -13.79 -6.07
C ALA A 222 -7.35 -13.67 -7.55
N ARG A 223 -7.69 -12.58 -8.24
CA ARG A 223 -7.43 -12.37 -9.67
C ARG A 223 -6.60 -11.13 -9.97
N ASN A 224 -6.23 -10.36 -8.94
CA ASN A 224 -5.46 -9.13 -9.10
C ASN A 224 -4.02 -9.42 -9.57
N SER A 225 -3.31 -8.35 -9.92
CA SER A 225 -1.93 -8.41 -10.40
C SER A 225 -0.98 -9.11 -9.41
N GLU A 226 -1.16 -8.90 -8.12
CA GLU A 226 -0.31 -9.49 -7.08
C GLU A 226 -0.47 -11.01 -7.00
N THR A 227 -1.71 -11.50 -6.92
CA THR A 227 -1.97 -12.95 -6.90
C THR A 227 -1.43 -13.60 -8.18
N ASN A 228 -1.58 -12.93 -9.33
CA ASN A 228 -1.05 -13.43 -10.61
C ASN A 228 0.49 -13.51 -10.60
N GLN A 229 1.16 -12.49 -10.05
CA GLN A 229 2.61 -12.48 -9.89
C GLN A 229 3.09 -13.56 -8.92
N ALA A 230 2.37 -13.78 -7.81
CA ALA A 230 2.70 -14.81 -6.84
C ALA A 230 2.61 -16.22 -7.46
N ILE A 231 1.53 -16.52 -8.19
CA ILE A 231 1.35 -17.79 -8.90
C ILE A 231 2.43 -17.97 -9.98
N THR A 232 2.73 -16.92 -10.74
CA THR A 232 3.78 -16.95 -11.78
C THR A 232 5.15 -17.23 -11.18
N SER A 233 5.46 -16.60 -10.04
CA SER A 233 6.73 -16.80 -9.33
C SER A 233 6.88 -18.24 -8.82
N ILE A 234 5.80 -18.84 -8.30
CA ILE A 234 5.78 -20.25 -7.89
C ILE A 234 6.12 -21.18 -9.07
N TYR A 235 5.55 -20.92 -10.24
CA TYR A 235 5.84 -21.70 -11.44
C TYR A 235 7.29 -21.55 -11.89
N GLN A 236 7.80 -20.33 -11.91
CA GLN A 236 9.17 -20.07 -12.30
C GLN A 236 10.17 -20.70 -11.33
N GLU A 237 9.89 -20.65 -10.02
CA GLU A 237 10.75 -21.21 -8.96
C GLU A 237 10.77 -22.75 -9.02
N ILE A 238 9.61 -23.39 -9.15
CA ILE A 238 9.49 -24.85 -9.03
C ILE A 238 9.70 -25.56 -10.37
N LEU A 239 9.11 -25.02 -11.44
CA LEU A 239 9.08 -25.65 -12.76
C LEU A 239 10.05 -25.00 -13.75
N GLY A 240 10.60 -23.82 -13.44
CA GLY A 240 11.55 -23.11 -14.31
C GLY A 240 10.94 -22.61 -15.62
N ARG A 241 9.63 -22.39 -15.63
CA ARG A 241 8.90 -21.84 -16.78
C ARG A 241 7.79 -20.91 -16.31
N ASN A 242 7.31 -20.07 -17.23
CA ASN A 242 6.11 -19.28 -17.01
C ASN A 242 4.86 -20.17 -16.92
N ILE A 243 3.90 -19.71 -16.13
CA ILE A 243 2.55 -20.29 -16.09
C ILE A 243 1.80 -19.92 -17.38
N ASP A 244 1.05 -20.88 -17.93
CA ASP A 244 0.15 -20.66 -19.05
C ASP A 244 -1.20 -20.06 -18.61
N PRO A 245 -1.96 -19.42 -19.51
CA PRO A 245 -3.23 -18.78 -19.14
C PRO A 245 -4.26 -19.73 -18.52
N ALA A 246 -4.33 -20.99 -18.96
CA ALA A 246 -5.27 -21.97 -18.45
C ALA A 246 -4.90 -22.42 -17.03
N GLY A 247 -3.62 -22.66 -16.78
CA GLY A 247 -3.07 -22.94 -15.45
C GLY A 247 -3.31 -21.79 -14.48
N LEU A 248 -3.10 -20.54 -14.92
CA LEU A 248 -3.38 -19.36 -14.09
C LEU A 248 -4.85 -19.29 -13.70
N GLN A 249 -5.76 -19.44 -14.68
CA GLN A 249 -7.19 -19.43 -14.44
C GLN A 249 -7.64 -20.56 -13.49
N TYR A 250 -7.05 -21.75 -13.63
CA TYR A 250 -7.31 -22.89 -12.74
C TYR A 250 -6.98 -22.54 -11.29
N PHE A 251 -5.79 -22.00 -10.99
CA PHE A 251 -5.42 -21.64 -9.63
C PHE A 251 -6.20 -20.44 -9.08
N GLN A 252 -6.48 -19.43 -9.91
CA GLN A 252 -7.37 -18.33 -9.52
C GLN A 252 -8.73 -18.85 -9.05
N ASN A 253 -9.33 -19.79 -9.80
CA ASN A 253 -10.61 -20.40 -9.44
C ASN A 253 -10.51 -21.22 -8.15
N LEU A 254 -9.40 -21.91 -7.89
CA LEU A 254 -9.20 -22.60 -6.61
C LEU A 254 -9.11 -21.62 -5.43
N ILE A 255 -8.44 -20.48 -5.60
CA ILE A 255 -8.29 -19.46 -4.56
C ILE A 255 -9.63 -18.80 -4.22
N VAL A 256 -10.40 -18.49 -5.27
CA VAL A 256 -11.81 -18.05 -5.19
C VAL A 256 -12.62 -19.02 -4.34
N ASN A 257 -12.47 -20.32 -4.58
CA ASN A 257 -13.14 -21.41 -3.86
C ASN A 257 -12.47 -21.79 -2.52
N GLY A 258 -11.68 -20.90 -1.92
CA GLY A 258 -11.20 -21.06 -0.55
C GLY A 258 -9.76 -21.58 -0.41
N ARG A 259 -9.04 -21.86 -1.50
CA ARG A 259 -7.60 -22.14 -1.43
C ARG A 259 -6.79 -20.85 -1.22
N ASN A 260 -5.55 -21.01 -0.80
CA ASN A 260 -4.60 -19.94 -0.57
C ASN A 260 -3.36 -20.14 -1.44
N ILE A 261 -2.46 -19.16 -1.44
CA ILE A 261 -1.23 -19.20 -2.23
C ILE A 261 -0.30 -20.37 -1.84
N ASP A 262 -0.29 -20.77 -0.56
CA ASP A 262 0.49 -21.92 -0.08
C ASP A 262 -0.01 -23.24 -0.66
N TYR A 263 -1.32 -23.40 -0.81
CA TYR A 263 -1.91 -24.55 -1.49
C TYR A 263 -1.43 -24.61 -2.95
N VAL A 264 -1.40 -23.48 -3.65
CA VAL A 264 -0.88 -23.42 -5.04
C VAL A 264 0.57 -23.87 -5.08
N ARG A 265 1.43 -23.34 -4.21
CA ARG A 265 2.84 -23.73 -4.11
C ARG A 265 2.98 -25.24 -3.90
N ASN A 266 2.22 -25.82 -2.96
CA ASN A 266 2.24 -27.25 -2.69
C ASN A 266 1.72 -28.09 -3.87
N ALA A 267 0.65 -27.65 -4.54
CA ALA A 267 0.12 -28.34 -5.70
C ALA A 267 1.13 -28.38 -6.87
N VAL A 268 1.80 -27.25 -7.13
CA VAL A 268 2.84 -27.16 -8.16
C VAL A 268 4.07 -28.00 -7.77
N ALA A 269 4.52 -27.92 -6.51
CA ALA A 269 5.66 -28.68 -6.00
C ALA A 269 5.49 -30.20 -6.09
N ASN A 270 4.26 -30.69 -6.00
CA ASN A 270 3.94 -32.12 -6.06
C ASN A 270 3.36 -32.55 -7.42
N SER A 271 3.36 -31.66 -8.41
CA SER A 271 2.88 -31.99 -9.75
C SER A 271 3.79 -33.03 -10.44
N PRO A 272 3.25 -33.86 -11.36
CA PRO A 272 4.06 -34.78 -12.16
C PRO A 272 5.21 -34.07 -12.89
N GLU A 273 5.00 -32.82 -13.32
CA GLU A 273 6.03 -32.02 -13.97
C GLU A 273 7.19 -31.68 -13.03
N ALA A 274 6.90 -31.26 -11.79
CA ALA A 274 7.93 -31.00 -10.79
C ALA A 274 8.72 -32.28 -10.44
N VAL A 275 8.04 -33.42 -10.33
CA VAL A 275 8.67 -34.72 -10.11
C VAL A 275 9.59 -35.09 -11.28
N ASN A 276 9.12 -34.95 -12.52
CA ASN A 276 9.92 -35.21 -13.72
C ASN A 276 11.15 -34.30 -13.80
N ARG A 277 11.02 -33.01 -13.46
CA ARG A 277 12.14 -32.07 -13.41
C ARG A 277 13.18 -32.49 -12.36
N ARG A 278 12.76 -32.88 -11.15
CA ARG A 278 13.67 -33.40 -10.11
C ARG A 278 14.40 -34.66 -10.55
N ASN A 279 13.69 -35.59 -11.19
CA ASN A 279 14.28 -36.84 -11.69
C ASN A 279 15.28 -36.59 -12.82
N ASN A 280 14.94 -35.73 -13.79
CA ASN A 280 15.84 -35.36 -14.88
C ASN A 280 17.11 -34.67 -14.36
N ASN A 281 17.00 -33.78 -13.38
CA ASN A 281 18.17 -33.15 -12.76
C ASN A 281 19.06 -34.18 -12.04
N SER A 282 18.46 -35.14 -11.34
CA SER A 282 19.20 -36.21 -10.66
C SER A 282 19.93 -37.11 -11.66
N SER A 283 19.29 -37.50 -12.76
CA SER A 283 19.91 -38.27 -13.84
C SER A 283 21.03 -37.50 -14.55
N ASN A 284 20.84 -36.20 -14.79
CA ASN A 284 21.87 -35.35 -15.37
C ASN A 284 23.09 -35.22 -14.44
N ASN A 285 22.87 -35.03 -13.14
CA ASN A 285 23.95 -34.97 -12.16
C ASN A 285 24.73 -36.28 -12.11
N THR A 286 24.05 -37.43 -12.08
CA THR A 286 24.71 -38.76 -12.11
C THR A 286 25.61 -38.90 -13.35
N ARG A 287 25.11 -38.50 -14.53
CA ARG A 287 25.89 -38.55 -15.78
C ARG A 287 27.06 -37.57 -15.80
N VAL A 288 26.95 -36.43 -15.13
CA VAL A 288 28.04 -35.46 -14.98
C VAL A 288 29.10 -35.99 -14.00
N GLU A 289 28.68 -36.59 -12.89
CA GLU A 289 29.54 -37.23 -11.90
C GLU A 289 30.36 -38.37 -12.51
N ASP A 290 29.76 -39.22 -13.35
CA ASP A 290 30.48 -40.27 -14.10
C ASP A 290 31.59 -39.70 -14.98
N LYS A 291 31.32 -38.57 -15.66
CA LYS A 291 32.32 -37.90 -16.51
C LYS A 291 33.44 -37.26 -15.68
N ILE A 292 33.11 -36.69 -14.53
CA ILE A 292 34.10 -36.16 -13.57
C ILE A 292 34.97 -37.31 -13.04
N ASN A 293 34.37 -38.43 -12.63
CA ASN A 293 35.13 -39.58 -12.15
C ASN A 293 36.10 -40.12 -13.21
N ASN A 294 35.65 -40.20 -14.48
CA ASN A 294 36.52 -40.59 -15.59
C ASN A 294 37.69 -39.62 -15.79
N ILE A 295 37.50 -38.31 -15.60
CA ILE A 295 38.61 -37.34 -15.62
C ILE A 295 39.61 -37.63 -14.51
N TYR A 296 39.14 -37.92 -13.30
CA TYR A 296 40.02 -38.26 -12.17
C TYR A 296 40.84 -39.53 -12.42
N ILE A 297 40.21 -40.57 -12.97
CA ILE A 297 40.89 -41.80 -13.36
C ILE A 297 41.95 -41.49 -14.44
N GLN A 298 41.58 -40.71 -15.46
CA GLN A 298 42.49 -40.39 -16.55
C GLN A 298 43.64 -39.48 -16.13
N VAL A 299 43.43 -38.53 -15.20
CA VAL A 299 44.45 -37.54 -14.83
C VAL A 299 45.29 -38.02 -13.64
N LEU A 300 44.67 -38.62 -12.63
CA LEU A 300 45.30 -38.96 -11.34
C LEU A 300 45.36 -40.47 -11.06
N GLY A 301 44.65 -41.30 -11.83
CA GLY A 301 44.67 -42.75 -11.66
C GLY A 301 43.86 -43.25 -10.45
N ARG A 302 42.96 -42.42 -9.91
CA ARG A 302 42.06 -42.74 -8.80
C ARG A 302 40.64 -42.31 -9.12
N ASN A 303 39.67 -42.84 -8.37
CA ASN A 303 38.31 -42.31 -8.39
C ASN A 303 38.26 -40.92 -7.71
N ALA A 304 37.32 -40.09 -8.16
CA ALA A 304 36.92 -38.88 -7.46
C ALA A 304 36.20 -39.27 -6.15
N ASP A 305 36.43 -38.50 -5.08
CA ASP A 305 35.66 -38.67 -3.84
C ASP A 305 34.33 -37.90 -3.88
N SER A 306 33.51 -38.02 -2.83
CA SER A 306 32.21 -37.35 -2.76
C SER A 306 32.32 -35.81 -2.80
N ASN A 307 33.41 -35.24 -2.28
CA ASN A 307 33.62 -33.80 -2.28
C ASN A 307 34.08 -33.31 -3.65
N ASP A 308 34.95 -34.06 -4.32
CA ASP A 308 35.39 -33.84 -5.70
C ASP A 308 34.17 -33.80 -6.64
N LEU A 309 33.33 -34.85 -6.59
CA LEU A 309 32.14 -34.97 -7.41
C LEU A 309 31.16 -33.81 -7.17
N LYS A 310 30.85 -33.53 -5.90
CA LYS A 310 29.95 -32.43 -5.53
C LYS A 310 30.46 -31.07 -6.02
N ASN A 311 31.74 -30.77 -5.80
CA ASN A 311 32.35 -29.49 -6.16
C ASN A 311 32.29 -29.25 -7.68
N TYR A 312 32.70 -30.23 -8.49
CA TYR A 312 32.71 -30.05 -9.94
C TYR A 312 31.32 -30.15 -10.57
N THR A 313 30.38 -30.93 -10.02
CA THR A 313 28.98 -30.90 -10.45
C THR A 313 28.36 -29.53 -10.23
N GLN A 314 28.64 -28.87 -9.09
CA GLN A 314 28.21 -27.49 -8.83
C GLN A 314 28.85 -26.49 -9.80
N LYS A 315 30.17 -26.59 -10.05
CA LYS A 315 30.85 -25.71 -11.03
C LYS A 315 30.29 -25.87 -12.45
N ILE A 316 29.96 -27.08 -12.88
CA ILE A 316 29.38 -27.33 -14.21
C ILE A 316 27.96 -26.76 -14.29
N ASN A 317 27.12 -27.02 -13.29
CA ASN A 317 25.71 -26.63 -13.32
C ASN A 317 25.49 -25.13 -13.06
N ASP A 318 26.22 -24.57 -12.10
CA ASP A 318 25.95 -23.23 -11.57
C ASP A 318 26.92 -22.17 -12.12
N GLN A 319 28.13 -22.58 -12.54
CA GLN A 319 29.20 -21.70 -13.01
C GLN A 319 29.57 -21.93 -14.48
N ASN A 320 28.81 -22.76 -15.20
CA ASN A 320 29.00 -23.06 -16.62
C ASN A 320 30.42 -23.57 -16.96
N TRP A 321 31.05 -24.33 -16.05
CA TRP A 321 32.33 -24.97 -16.34
C TRP A 321 32.18 -26.07 -17.40
N SER A 322 33.15 -26.15 -18.30
CA SER A 322 33.32 -27.28 -19.22
C SER A 322 34.12 -28.42 -18.60
N LEU A 323 33.94 -29.64 -19.11
CA LEU A 323 34.75 -30.80 -18.72
C LEU A 323 36.25 -30.61 -18.99
N VAL A 324 36.60 -29.76 -19.98
CA VAL A 324 38.00 -29.40 -20.25
C VAL A 324 38.57 -28.54 -19.12
N GLN A 325 37.80 -27.59 -18.60
CA GLN A 325 38.21 -26.79 -17.43
C GLN A 325 38.35 -27.67 -16.19
N VAL A 326 37.42 -28.61 -15.97
CA VAL A 326 37.55 -29.60 -14.89
C VAL A 326 38.84 -30.41 -15.05
N ARG A 327 39.13 -30.92 -16.26
CA ARG A 327 40.37 -31.67 -16.51
C ARG A 327 41.63 -30.85 -16.18
N ARG A 328 41.69 -29.61 -16.64
CA ARG A 328 42.85 -28.72 -16.38
C ARG A 328 43.04 -28.45 -14.90
N GLU A 329 41.95 -28.20 -14.18
CA GLU A 329 41.98 -27.97 -12.73
C GLU A 329 42.39 -29.23 -11.96
N VAL A 330 41.93 -30.41 -12.37
CA VAL A 330 42.36 -31.68 -11.76
C VAL A 330 43.85 -31.93 -12.05
N ALA A 331 44.31 -31.60 -13.25
CA ALA A 331 45.71 -31.77 -13.66
C ALA A 331 46.67 -30.76 -13.01
N SER A 332 46.18 -29.60 -12.56
CA SER A 332 47.01 -28.62 -11.84
C SER A 332 47.24 -28.99 -10.36
N LYS A 333 46.55 -30.02 -9.85
CA LYS A 333 46.71 -30.47 -8.46
C LYS A 333 48.10 -31.08 -8.22
N PRO A 334 48.71 -30.87 -7.04
CA PRO A 334 49.98 -31.51 -6.66
C PRO A 334 49.95 -33.04 -6.74
N GLU A 335 48.76 -33.64 -6.63
CA GLU A 335 48.51 -35.07 -6.77
C GLU A 335 48.99 -35.63 -8.12
N LEU A 336 48.93 -34.85 -9.21
CA LEU A 336 49.44 -35.30 -10.50
C LEU A 336 50.95 -35.56 -10.44
N ASN A 337 51.69 -34.69 -9.77
CA ASN A 337 53.15 -34.83 -9.61
C ASN A 337 53.50 -36.06 -8.77
N GLN A 338 52.70 -36.34 -7.75
CA GLN A 338 52.85 -37.53 -6.92
C GLN A 338 52.58 -38.80 -7.75
N ALA A 339 51.54 -38.80 -8.59
CA ALA A 339 51.22 -39.92 -9.48
C ALA A 339 52.34 -40.17 -10.50
N ILE A 340 52.87 -39.13 -11.13
CA ILE A 340 54.01 -39.23 -12.05
C ILE A 340 55.26 -39.76 -11.33
N ASN A 341 55.61 -39.21 -10.17
CA ASN A 341 56.76 -39.68 -9.40
C ASN A 341 56.63 -41.14 -8.97
N LYS A 342 55.42 -41.58 -8.62
CA LYS A 342 55.17 -42.99 -8.29
C LYS A 342 55.47 -43.91 -9.48
N ILE A 343 55.07 -43.52 -10.69
CA ILE A 343 55.37 -44.27 -11.93
C ILE A 343 56.87 -44.31 -12.22
N TYR A 344 57.57 -43.18 -12.03
CA TYR A 344 59.03 -43.13 -12.15
C TYR A 344 59.73 -44.05 -11.14
N GLN A 345 59.29 -44.05 -9.88
CA GLN A 345 59.83 -44.93 -8.86
C GLN A 345 59.57 -46.41 -9.19
N GLU A 346 58.38 -46.73 -9.69
CA GLU A 346 57.98 -48.09 -10.06
C GLU A 346 58.84 -48.69 -11.19
N PHE A 347 59.14 -47.93 -12.25
CA PHE A 347 59.86 -48.45 -13.42
C PHE A 347 61.33 -48.06 -13.52
N LEU A 348 61.72 -46.94 -12.91
CA LEU A 348 63.05 -46.35 -13.01
C LEU A 348 63.74 -46.17 -11.65
N GLY A 349 63.11 -46.57 -10.53
CA GLY A 349 63.72 -46.54 -9.18
C GLY A 349 64.29 -45.17 -8.77
N ARG A 350 63.73 -44.08 -9.29
CA ARG A 350 64.11 -42.68 -8.99
C ARG A 350 62.89 -41.79 -9.12
N ASN A 351 62.96 -40.56 -8.61
CA ASN A 351 61.95 -39.54 -8.89
C ASN A 351 62.14 -38.96 -10.30
N ALA A 352 61.08 -38.35 -10.83
CA ALA A 352 61.20 -37.56 -12.04
C ALA A 352 62.12 -36.35 -11.79
N ASP A 353 63.01 -36.07 -12.74
CA ASP A 353 63.67 -34.77 -12.80
C ASP A 353 62.69 -33.69 -13.27
N GLU A 354 63.08 -32.42 -13.14
CA GLU A 354 62.22 -31.27 -13.42
C GLU A 354 61.66 -31.30 -14.86
N ARG A 355 62.52 -31.57 -15.85
CA ARG A 355 62.11 -31.64 -17.26
C ARG A 355 61.18 -32.82 -17.53
N GLY A 356 61.47 -33.98 -16.96
CA GLY A 356 60.64 -35.18 -17.10
C GLY A 356 59.26 -35.01 -16.46
N SER A 357 59.20 -34.37 -15.28
CA SER A 357 57.93 -34.06 -14.62
C SER A 357 57.10 -33.08 -15.45
N GLU A 358 57.70 -31.99 -15.90
CA GLU A 358 57.02 -30.97 -16.71
C GLU A 358 56.51 -31.54 -18.05
N TYR A 359 57.31 -32.39 -18.71
CA TYR A 359 56.92 -33.04 -19.96
C TYR A 359 55.63 -33.86 -19.80
N PHE A 360 55.56 -34.73 -18.78
CA PHE A 360 54.39 -35.58 -18.58
C PHE A 360 53.17 -34.83 -18.02
N GLN A 361 53.39 -33.82 -17.17
CA GLN A 361 52.31 -32.91 -16.74
C GLN A 361 51.64 -32.25 -17.94
N ASN A 362 52.44 -31.69 -18.86
CA ASN A 362 51.93 -31.05 -20.07
C ASN A 362 51.16 -32.01 -20.96
N LEU A 363 51.60 -33.27 -21.09
CA LEU A 363 50.84 -34.28 -21.84
C LEU A 363 49.47 -34.54 -21.20
N VAL A 364 49.41 -34.69 -19.87
CA VAL A 364 48.15 -34.96 -19.17
C VAL A 364 47.20 -33.77 -19.22
N MET A 365 47.71 -32.55 -19.04
CA MET A 365 46.95 -31.31 -19.22
C MET A 365 46.37 -31.17 -20.63
N ASN A 366 47.09 -31.65 -21.65
CA ASN A 366 46.67 -31.62 -23.04
C ASN A 366 45.86 -32.85 -23.48
N GLY A 367 45.39 -33.67 -22.54
CA GLY A 367 44.42 -34.73 -22.84
C GLY A 367 44.94 -36.16 -22.74
N GLN A 368 46.25 -36.37 -22.58
CA GLN A 368 46.78 -37.71 -22.34
C GLN A 368 46.38 -38.22 -20.96
N SER A 369 46.29 -39.54 -20.80
CA SER A 369 46.01 -40.15 -19.50
C SER A 369 47.30 -40.41 -18.72
N ILE A 370 47.18 -40.52 -17.40
CA ILE A 370 48.23 -41.01 -16.53
C ILE A 370 48.65 -42.44 -16.91
N GLU A 371 47.73 -43.21 -17.49
CA GLU A 371 48.02 -44.54 -18.04
C GLU A 371 48.86 -44.46 -19.32
N PHE A 372 48.66 -43.44 -20.17
CA PHE A 372 49.57 -43.18 -21.29
C PHE A 372 50.98 -42.84 -20.79
N VAL A 373 51.08 -42.00 -19.75
CA VAL A 373 52.37 -41.67 -19.09
C VAL A 373 53.04 -42.94 -18.55
N ARG A 374 52.28 -43.78 -17.84
CA ARG A 374 52.74 -45.08 -17.36
C ARG A 374 53.34 -45.92 -18.47
N ASN A 375 52.62 -46.07 -19.58
CA ASN A 375 53.07 -46.87 -20.72
C ASN A 375 54.29 -46.25 -21.44
N SER A 376 54.38 -44.92 -21.50
CA SER A 376 55.55 -44.24 -22.07
C SER A 376 56.82 -44.48 -21.26
N ILE A 377 56.71 -44.39 -19.92
CA ILE A 377 57.84 -44.63 -19.02
C ILE A 377 58.22 -46.12 -19.01
N TYR A 378 57.23 -47.02 -18.93
CA TYR A 378 57.45 -48.47 -19.00
C TYR A 378 58.18 -48.89 -20.27
N ASN A 379 57.88 -48.27 -21.43
CA ASN A 379 58.52 -48.64 -22.70
C ASN A 379 59.79 -47.84 -23.01
N SER A 380 60.23 -46.96 -22.11
CA SER A 380 61.40 -46.11 -22.34
C SER A 380 62.70 -46.94 -22.42
N PRO A 381 63.72 -46.45 -23.15
CA PRO A 381 65.04 -47.08 -23.17
C PRO A 381 65.63 -47.28 -21.77
N GLU A 382 65.44 -46.30 -20.88
CA GLU A 382 65.92 -46.36 -19.49
C GLU A 382 65.26 -47.50 -18.71
N ALA A 383 63.95 -47.69 -18.83
CA ALA A 383 63.24 -48.80 -18.20
C ALA A 383 63.67 -50.16 -18.77
N ARG A 384 63.90 -50.26 -20.09
CA ARG A 384 64.36 -51.50 -20.74
C ARG A 384 65.75 -51.93 -20.29
N ASN A 385 66.65 -50.99 -20.03
CA ASN A 385 68.00 -51.28 -19.53
C ASN A 385 68.02 -51.76 -18.07
N ARG A 386 66.88 -51.69 -17.36
CA ARG A 386 66.73 -52.11 -15.95
C ARG A 386 65.96 -53.43 -15.78
N ARG A 387 65.46 -54.02 -16.86
CA ARG A 387 64.84 -55.35 -16.88
C ARG A 387 65.86 -56.37 -17.34
#